data_AF-D4YZ99-F1
#
_entry.id   AF-D4YZ99-F1
#
_cell.length_a   1.000
_cell.length_b   1.000
_cell.length_c   1.000
_cell.angle_alpha   90.00
_cell.angle_beta   90.00
_cell.angle_gamma   90.00
#
_symmetry.space_group_name_H-M   'P 1'
#
loop_
_entity.id
_entity.type
_entity.pdbx_description
1 polymer ?
#
loop_
_entity_poly.entity_id
_entity_poly.type
_entity_poly.pdbx_seq_one_letter_code
_entity_poly.pdbx_strand_id
1 'polypeptide(L)'
;MANVNWKNLIKPVAKTSAGAAVSPAERAAKSMDDALAAFKGGNKDIKRPTIKQAGDSVVFSVRYANTALLLDGANKEFAVPANKFEEVYNAIKASVLAGEFNEQLAPLAENAKKRGKAMAKSKAASK
;
A
#
# COMPACT_ATOMS: atom_id res chain seq x y z
N MET A 1 -50.22 3.56 26.68
CA MET A 1 -48.92 3.03 26.18
C MET A 1 -48.69 3.65 24.81
N ALA A 2 -47.71 4.54 24.68
CA ALA A 2 -47.49 5.27 23.43
C ALA A 2 -46.89 4.32 22.37
N ASN A 3 -47.57 4.20 21.24
CA ASN A 3 -47.16 3.32 20.15
C ASN A 3 -45.96 3.94 19.44
N VAL A 4 -44.79 3.30 19.50
CA VAL A 4 -43.58 3.81 18.85
C VAL A 4 -43.76 3.72 17.33
N ASN A 5 -43.82 4.87 16.66
CA ASN A 5 -43.91 4.94 15.20
C ASN A 5 -42.55 4.66 14.56
N TRP A 6 -42.23 3.38 14.43
CA TRP A 6 -40.96 2.86 13.92
C TRP A 6 -40.58 3.41 12.54
N LYS A 7 -41.55 3.82 11.72
CA LYS A 7 -41.31 4.41 10.39
C LYS A 7 -40.54 5.73 10.44
N ASN A 8 -40.63 6.47 11.55
CA ASN A 8 -39.85 7.70 11.77
C ASN A 8 -38.46 7.43 12.37
N LEU A 9 -38.19 6.21 12.81
CA LEU A 9 -36.92 5.80 13.42
C LEU A 9 -35.97 5.13 12.42
N ILE A 10 -36.49 4.63 11.30
CA ILE A 10 -35.67 4.11 10.21
C ILE A 10 -35.20 5.28 9.35
N LYS A 11 -33.94 5.68 9.55
CA LYS A 11 -33.23 6.44 8.53
C LYS A 11 -32.74 5.44 7.48
N PRO A 12 -32.87 5.72 6.17
CA PRO A 12 -32.16 4.93 5.18
C PRO A 12 -30.69 4.97 5.58
N VAL A 13 -30.05 3.80 5.68
CA VAL A 13 -28.60 3.72 5.78
C VAL A 13 -28.12 4.51 4.58
N ALA A 14 -27.57 5.72 4.81
CA ALA A 14 -26.86 6.44 3.77
C ALA A 14 -25.99 5.38 3.13
N LYS A 15 -26.18 5.11 1.83
CA LYS A 15 -25.34 4.15 1.10
C LYS A 15 -23.93 4.49 1.53
N THR A 16 -23.36 3.70 2.44
CA THR A 16 -21.95 3.76 2.74
C THR A 16 -21.40 3.37 1.40
N SER A 17 -20.90 4.39 0.70
CA SER A 17 -20.29 4.26 -0.61
C SER A 17 -19.52 2.95 -0.59
N ALA A 18 -19.93 2.01 -1.44
CA ALA A 18 -19.32 0.69 -1.54
C ALA A 18 -17.81 0.88 -1.38
N GLY A 19 -17.24 0.26 -0.33
CA GLY A 19 -16.03 0.68 0.38
C GLY A 19 -15.13 1.65 -0.39
N ALA A 20 -14.93 2.85 0.14
CA ALA A 20 -14.02 3.85 -0.41
C ALA A 20 -12.77 3.13 -0.94
N ALA A 21 -12.58 3.16 -2.26
CA ALA A 21 -11.49 2.44 -2.88
C ALA A 21 -10.19 2.97 -2.25
N VAL A 22 -9.52 2.11 -1.47
CA VAL A 22 -8.26 2.46 -0.78
C VAL A 22 -7.37 3.21 -1.75
N SER A 23 -7.00 4.43 -1.38
CA SER A 23 -6.21 5.31 -2.24
C SER A 23 -4.87 4.64 -2.59
N PRO A 24 -4.24 4.99 -3.72
CA PRO A 24 -2.91 4.47 -4.06
C PRO A 24 -1.90 4.69 -2.92
N ALA A 25 -1.95 5.83 -2.25
CA ALA A 25 -1.12 6.17 -1.10
C ALA A 25 -1.36 5.23 0.09
N GLU A 26 -2.61 5.05 0.52
CA GLU A 26 -2.95 4.13 1.63
C GLU A 26 -2.55 2.70 1.31
N ARG A 27 -2.70 2.27 0.04
CA ARG A 27 -2.29 0.93 -0.38
C ARG A 27 -0.76 0.77 -0.38
N ALA A 28 -0.02 1.80 -0.80
CA ALA A 28 1.43 1.82 -0.70
C ALA A 28 1.88 1.76 0.77
N ALA A 29 1.29 2.59 1.63
CA ALA A 29 1.57 2.60 3.07
C ALA A 29 1.28 1.26 3.74
N LYS A 30 0.16 0.60 3.39
CA LYS A 30 -0.12 -0.76 3.87
C LYS A 30 0.94 -1.76 3.39
N SER A 31 1.35 -1.68 2.12
CA SER A 31 2.41 -2.56 1.61
C SER A 31 3.74 -2.33 2.32
N MET A 32 4.00 -1.10 2.77
CA MET A 32 5.17 -0.78 3.58
C MET A 32 5.11 -1.46 4.95
N ASP A 33 3.95 -1.43 5.61
CA ASP A 33 3.71 -2.12 6.88
C ASP A 33 3.89 -3.63 6.76
N ASP A 34 3.29 -4.23 5.72
CA ASP A 34 3.39 -5.67 5.46
C ASP A 34 4.87 -6.08 5.25
N ALA A 35 5.65 -5.27 4.51
CA ALA A 35 7.07 -5.50 4.31
C ALA A 35 7.89 -5.36 5.60
N LEU A 36 7.61 -4.35 6.43
CA LEU A 36 8.29 -4.14 7.71
C LEU A 36 7.99 -5.30 8.67
N ALA A 37 6.73 -5.75 8.74
CA ALA A 37 6.34 -6.90 9.53
C ALA A 37 7.06 -8.17 9.06
N ALA A 38 7.15 -8.40 7.75
CA ALA A 38 7.88 -9.53 7.20
C ALA A 38 9.37 -9.47 7.54
N PHE A 39 10.00 -8.30 7.45
CA PHE A 39 11.39 -8.10 7.83
C PHE A 39 11.64 -8.42 9.31
N LYS A 40 10.78 -7.91 10.20
CA LYS A 40 10.83 -8.22 11.65
C LYS A 40 10.59 -9.71 11.93
N GLY A 41 9.76 -10.36 11.11
CA GLY A 41 9.55 -11.82 11.15
C GLY A 41 10.71 -12.65 10.56
N GLY A 42 11.77 -12.01 10.07
CA GLY A 42 12.95 -12.65 9.49
C GLY A 42 12.80 -13.04 8.02
N ASN A 43 11.81 -12.49 7.30
CA ASN A 43 11.54 -12.74 5.87
C ASN A 43 11.39 -14.24 5.50
N LYS A 44 10.96 -15.09 6.44
CA LYS A 44 10.95 -16.56 6.30
C LYS A 44 10.23 -17.06 5.04
N ASP A 45 9.14 -16.41 4.66
CA ASP A 45 8.30 -16.80 3.53
C ASP A 45 8.46 -15.91 2.29
N ILE A 46 9.40 -14.94 2.32
CA ILE A 46 9.57 -13.98 1.23
C ILE A 46 10.83 -14.29 0.43
N LYS A 47 10.63 -14.91 -0.74
CA LYS A 47 11.71 -15.26 -1.69
C LYS A 47 12.53 -14.06 -2.18
N ARG A 48 11.92 -12.86 -2.23
CA ARG A 48 12.55 -11.61 -2.70
C ARG A 48 12.12 -10.45 -1.79
N PRO A 49 12.72 -10.31 -0.61
CA PRO A 49 12.30 -9.31 0.36
C PRO A 49 12.68 -7.91 -0.14
N THR A 50 11.79 -6.95 0.10
CA THR A 50 12.00 -5.54 -0.24
C THR A 50 12.79 -4.80 0.82
N ILE A 51 12.98 -5.40 2.00
CA ILE A 51 13.81 -4.91 3.11
C ILE A 51 14.72 -6.06 3.52
N LYS A 52 16.03 -5.83 3.55
CA LYS A 52 17.05 -6.83 3.89
C LYS A 52 18.15 -6.21 4.75
N GLN A 53 18.67 -6.95 5.71
CA GLN A 53 19.84 -6.54 6.47
C GLN A 53 21.12 -6.84 5.67
N ALA A 54 22.04 -5.89 5.64
CA ALA A 54 23.33 -5.96 4.97
C ALA A 54 24.41 -5.40 5.90
N GLY A 55 24.98 -6.28 6.73
CA GLY A 55 25.87 -5.88 7.82
C GLY A 55 25.16 -4.95 8.81
N ASP A 56 25.77 -3.78 9.05
CA ASP A 56 25.25 -2.75 9.96
C ASP A 56 24.18 -1.85 9.34
N SER A 57 23.85 -2.08 8.06
CA SER A 57 22.84 -1.32 7.33
C SER A 57 21.62 -2.18 6.97
N VAL A 58 20.49 -1.52 6.76
CA VAL A 58 19.30 -2.10 6.18
C VAL A 58 19.11 -1.50 4.79
N VAL A 59 19.04 -2.37 3.79
CA VAL A 59 18.74 -2.00 2.40
C VAL A 59 17.26 -2.23 2.15
N PHE A 60 16.57 -1.23 1.60
CA PHE A 60 15.15 -1.32 1.33
C PHE A 60 14.73 -0.65 0.02
N SER A 61 13.53 -1.03 -0.45
CA SER A 61 12.81 -0.36 -1.53
C SER A 61 11.34 -0.20 -1.15
N VAL A 62 10.78 0.98 -1.41
CA VAL A 62 9.33 1.21 -1.29
C VAL A 62 8.68 0.92 -2.63
N ARG A 63 7.64 0.09 -2.64
CA ARG A 63 7.03 -0.40 -3.89
C ARG A 63 5.53 -0.16 -3.94
N TYR A 64 5.04 0.09 -5.15
CA TYR A 64 3.64 0.08 -5.50
C TYR A 64 3.42 -0.66 -6.83
N ALA A 65 2.45 -1.58 -6.87
CA ALA A 65 2.12 -2.35 -8.07
C ALA A 65 3.34 -2.98 -8.79
N ASN A 66 4.23 -3.61 -8.03
CA ASN A 66 5.50 -4.21 -8.48
C ASN A 66 6.56 -3.22 -9.03
N THR A 67 6.36 -1.92 -8.83
CA THR A 67 7.33 -0.89 -9.23
C THR A 67 7.90 -0.23 -7.99
N ALA A 68 9.22 -0.02 -7.95
CA ALA A 68 9.87 0.73 -6.87
C ALA A 68 9.67 2.24 -7.09
N LEU A 69 9.32 2.95 -6.03
CA LEU A 69 9.23 4.41 -6.03
C LEU A 69 10.63 5.01 -5.99
N LEU A 70 10.79 6.16 -6.64
CA LEU A 70 12.01 6.94 -6.62
C LEU A 70 11.92 7.94 -5.46
N LEU A 71 12.56 7.63 -4.33
CA LEU A 71 12.46 8.46 -3.12
C LEU A 71 13.28 9.75 -3.23
N ASP A 72 14.38 9.72 -3.98
CA ASP A 72 15.27 10.85 -4.29
C ASP A 72 15.18 11.30 -5.75
N GLY A 73 14.20 10.78 -6.50
CA GLY A 73 14.02 11.04 -7.92
C GLY A 73 14.90 10.23 -8.88
N ALA A 74 15.85 9.42 -8.40
CA ALA A 74 16.78 8.68 -9.26
C ALA A 74 16.90 7.19 -8.89
N ASN A 75 16.98 6.88 -7.60
CA ASN A 75 17.32 5.56 -7.08
C ASN A 75 16.07 4.77 -6.65
N LYS A 76 16.17 3.44 -6.73
CA LYS A 76 15.07 2.49 -6.42
C LYS A 76 15.33 1.65 -5.16
N GLU A 77 16.56 1.63 -4.68
CA GLU A 77 16.99 0.97 -3.45
C GLU A 77 17.82 1.95 -2.63
N PHE A 78 17.65 1.89 -1.31
CA PHE A 78 18.29 2.80 -0.36
C PHE A 78 18.86 1.98 0.78
N ALA A 79 20.00 2.42 1.32
CA ALA A 79 20.63 1.81 2.49
C ALA A 79 20.69 2.83 3.62
N VAL A 80 20.32 2.42 4.82
CA VAL A 80 20.40 3.25 6.03
C VAL A 80 20.97 2.43 7.20
N PRO A 81 21.60 3.08 8.19
CA PRO A 81 22.03 2.40 9.41
C PRO A 81 20.87 1.65 10.07
N ALA A 82 21.11 0.41 10.51
CA ALA A 82 20.05 -0.46 11.05
C ALA A 82 19.36 0.15 12.28
N ASN A 83 20.09 0.87 13.12
CA ASN A 83 19.57 1.57 14.29
C ASN A 83 18.65 2.76 13.94
N LYS A 84 18.69 3.26 12.70
CA LYS A 84 17.87 4.38 12.21
C LYS A 84 16.80 3.95 11.21
N PHE A 85 16.81 2.68 10.81
CA PHE A 85 15.96 2.19 9.75
C PHE A 85 14.47 2.40 10.02
N GLU A 86 13.95 2.01 11.20
CA GLU A 86 12.52 2.13 11.49
C GLU A 86 12.05 3.59 11.53
N GLU A 87 12.86 4.50 12.07
CA GLU A 87 12.58 5.93 12.11
C GLU A 87 12.45 6.50 10.69
N VAL A 88 13.45 6.25 9.84
CA VAL A 88 13.47 6.70 8.44
C VAL A 88 12.31 6.10 7.65
N TYR A 89 12.07 4.80 7.81
CA TYR A 89 11.03 4.09 7.05
C TYR A 89 9.61 4.57 7.42
N ASN A 90 9.37 4.86 8.70
CA ASN A 90 8.11 5.46 9.16
C ASN A 90 7.93 6.91 8.66
N ALA A 91 9.00 7.70 8.59
CA ALA A 91 8.96 9.04 8.01
C ALA A 91 8.58 8.99 6.52
N ILE A 92 9.19 8.08 5.75
CA ILE A 92 8.84 7.88 4.33
C ILE A 92 7.37 7.47 4.19
N LYS A 93 6.87 6.58 5.05
CA LYS A 93 5.46 6.19 5.06
C LYS A 93 4.55 7.40 5.30
N ALA A 94 4.91 8.29 6.22
CA ALA A 94 4.17 9.51 6.48
C ALA A 94 4.14 10.42 5.25
N SER A 95 5.26 10.60 4.55
CA SER A 95 5.33 11.35 3.28
C SER A 95 4.47 10.72 2.16
N VAL A 96 4.43 9.39 2.08
CA VAL A 96 3.51 8.68 1.17
C VAL A 96 2.05 8.99 1.49
N LEU A 97 1.68 8.98 2.76
CA LEU A 97 0.31 9.30 3.20
C LEU A 97 -0.03 10.79 3.05
N ALA A 98 0.96 11.68 3.20
CA ALA A 98 0.83 13.11 2.94
C ALA A 98 0.67 13.41 1.43
N GLY A 99 0.91 12.43 0.56
CA GLY A 99 0.69 12.54 -0.86
C GLY A 99 1.89 13.06 -1.66
N GLU A 100 3.08 13.14 -1.05
CA GLU A 100 4.30 13.61 -1.73
C GLU A 100 4.65 12.77 -2.97
N PHE A 101 4.24 11.50 -3.00
CA PHE A 101 4.48 10.57 -4.11
C PHE A 101 3.29 10.38 -5.05
N ASN A 102 2.24 11.20 -4.93
CA ASN A 102 1.00 11.03 -5.71
C ASN A 102 1.23 11.07 -7.23
N GLU A 103 2.15 11.91 -7.70
CA GLU A 103 2.51 11.98 -9.13
C GLU A 103 3.12 10.68 -9.66
N GLN A 104 3.88 9.96 -8.83
CA GLN A 104 4.39 8.63 -9.19
C GLN A 104 3.30 7.55 -9.04
N LEU A 105 2.46 7.66 -8.01
CA LEU A 105 1.46 6.63 -7.69
C LEU A 105 0.25 6.64 -8.64
N ALA A 106 -0.20 7.81 -9.11
CA ALA A 106 -1.34 7.93 -10.00
C ALA A 106 -1.20 7.12 -11.31
N PRO A 107 -0.14 7.29 -12.13
CA PRO A 107 0.02 6.51 -13.35
C PRO A 107 0.24 5.01 -13.07
N LEU A 108 0.92 4.67 -11.97
CA LEU A 108 1.08 3.27 -11.56
C LEU A 108 -0.25 2.62 -11.18
N ALA A 109 -1.14 3.35 -10.51
CA ALA A 109 -2.47 2.88 -10.13
C ALA A 109 -3.36 2.65 -11.36
N GLU A 110 -3.29 3.53 -12.36
CA GLU A 110 -3.98 3.32 -13.64
C GLU A 110 -3.48 2.09 -14.37
N ASN A 111 -2.15 1.92 -14.46
CA ASN A 111 -1.54 0.77 -15.10
C ASN A 111 -1.89 -0.54 -14.38
N ALA A 112 -1.92 -0.53 -13.04
CA ALA A 112 -2.36 -1.66 -12.24
C ALA A 112 -3.82 -2.03 -12.52
N LYS A 113 -4.71 -1.04 -12.63
CA LYS A 113 -6.13 -1.25 -13.00
C LYS A 113 -6.25 -1.85 -14.40
N LYS A 114 -5.52 -1.33 -15.39
CA LYS A 114 -5.51 -1.85 -16.77
C LYS A 114 -5.04 -3.32 -16.81
N ARG A 115 -3.94 -3.64 -16.12
CA ARG A 115 -3.44 -5.02 -15.99
C ARG A 115 -4.45 -5.95 -15.33
N GLY A 116 -5.08 -5.50 -14.24
CA GLY A 116 -6.11 -6.27 -13.55
C GLY A 116 -7.30 -6.63 -14.45
N LYS A 117 -7.78 -5.66 -15.25
CA LYS A 117 -8.87 -5.89 -16.22
C LYS A 117 -8.46 -6.88 -17.32
N ALA A 118 -7.24 -6.77 -17.86
CA ALA A 118 -6.74 -7.68 -18.88
C ALA A 118 -6.64 -9.13 -18.36
N MET A 119 -6.15 -9.31 -17.13
CA MET A 119 -6.05 -10.63 -16.50
C MET A 119 -7.42 -11.23 -16.15
N ALA A 120 -8.38 -10.41 -15.72
CA ALA A 120 -9.74 -10.88 -15.49
C ALA A 120 -10.41 -11.34 -16.79
N LYS A 121 -10.21 -10.60 -17.89
CA LYS A 121 -10.72 -10.96 -19.22
C LYS A 121 -10.08 -12.24 -19.75
N SER A 122 -8.77 -12.42 -19.60
CA SER A 122 -8.10 -13.66 -20.03
C SER A 122 -8.55 -14.87 -19.20
N LYS A 123 -8.72 -14.72 -17.89
CA LYS A 123 -9.20 -15.80 -17.00
C LYS A 123 -10.65 -16.19 -17.25
N ALA A 124 -11.48 -15.25 -17.71
CA ALA A 124 -12.86 -15.55 -18.13
C ALA A 124 -12.93 -16.22 -19.50
N ALA A 125 -11.92 -16.02 -20.37
CA ALA A 125 -11.86 -16.62 -21.71
C ALA A 125 -11.23 -18.02 -21.73
N SER A 126 -10.51 -18.41 -20.68
CA SER A 126 -9.91 -19.74 -20.51
C SER A 126 -10.70 -20.66 -19.57
N LYS A 127 -11.96 -20.31 -19.28
CA LYS A 127 -12.90 -21.07 -18.45
C LYS A 127 -14.06 -21.54 -19.32
#